data_AF-A0A6L5G1S5-F1
#
_entry.id   AF-A0A6L5G1S5-F1
#
_cell.length_a   1.000
_cell.length_b   1.000
_cell.length_c   1.000
_cell.angle_alpha   90.00
_cell.angle_beta   90.00
_cell.angle_gamma   90.00
#
_symmetry.space_group_name_H-M   'P 1'
#
loop_
_entity.id
_entity.type
_entity.pdbx_description
1 polymer ?
#
loop_
_entity_poly.entity_id
_entity_poly.type
_entity_poly.pdbx_seq_one_letter_code
_entity_poly.pdbx_strand_id
1 'polypeptide(L)'
;MGDLSDVYRSTRREICELVRSLPEDELHKEVPATRGWSIRDVVAHLTGDAACALEGDFPNDYFSAFGEPEVIPGLNDWTAKQVSDRADRSLDEVIAEWDSAGATLESMMHGDNPYPNGLPMFTDRILVTDIGVHQQDIFGALGIERARDSAPVKLGT
;
A
#
# COMPACT_ATOMS: atom_id res chain seq x y z
N MET A 1 -7.39 -17.91 -9.79
CA MET A 1 -6.92 -17.01 -8.71
C MET A 1 -5.41 -16.94 -8.82
N GLY A 2 -4.82 -15.75 -8.99
CA GLY A 2 -3.36 -15.61 -8.90
C GLY A 2 -2.89 -15.86 -7.47
N ASP A 3 -1.67 -16.35 -7.30
CA ASP A 3 -1.01 -16.37 -6.00
C ASP A 3 -0.90 -14.92 -5.48
N LEU A 4 -1.39 -14.67 -4.26
CA LEU A 4 -1.40 -13.34 -3.66
C LEU A 4 0.02 -12.76 -3.55
N SER A 5 1.03 -13.60 -3.33
CA SER A 5 2.43 -13.19 -3.34
C SER A 5 2.83 -12.61 -4.70
N ASP A 6 2.49 -13.31 -5.79
CA ASP A 6 2.78 -12.85 -7.14
C ASP A 6 2.00 -11.59 -7.51
N VAL A 7 0.72 -11.49 -7.10
CA VAL A 7 -0.12 -10.31 -7.34
C VAL A 7 0.46 -9.08 -6.64
N TYR A 8 0.83 -9.20 -5.37
CA TYR A 8 1.47 -8.11 -4.62
C TYR A 8 2.77 -7.68 -5.30
N ARG A 9 3.65 -8.66 -5.58
CA ARG A 9 4.95 -8.43 -6.23
C ARG A 9 4.83 -7.70 -7.56
N SER A 10 3.96 -8.17 -8.45
CA SER A 10 3.82 -7.57 -9.78
C SER A 10 3.26 -6.16 -9.70
N THR A 11 2.24 -5.95 -8.85
CA THR A 11 1.58 -4.64 -8.68
C THR A 11 2.56 -3.63 -8.11
N ARG A 12 3.31 -4.01 -7.06
CA ARG A 12 4.34 -3.18 -6.44
C ARG A 12 5.42 -2.77 -7.45
N ARG A 13 5.96 -3.73 -8.22
CA ARG A 13 6.98 -3.43 -9.25
C ARG A 13 6.45 -2.47 -10.30
N GLU A 14 5.22 -2.65 -10.76
CA GLU A 14 4.60 -1.76 -11.75
C GLU A 14 4.43 -0.34 -11.21
N ILE A 15 4.00 -0.18 -9.95
CA ILE A 15 3.92 1.13 -9.28
C ILE A 15 5.31 1.75 -9.21
N CYS A 16 6.31 1.03 -8.69
CA CYS A 16 7.68 1.51 -8.55
C CYS A 16 8.30 1.94 -9.89
N GLU A 17 8.09 1.14 -10.95
CA GLU A 17 8.54 1.47 -12.31
C GLU A 17 7.86 2.73 -12.84
N LEU A 18 6.54 2.86 -12.64
CA LEU A 18 5.81 4.05 -13.04
C LEU A 18 6.34 5.29 -12.32
N VAL A 19 6.37 5.30 -10.98
CA VAL A 19 6.71 6.52 -10.23
C VAL A 19 8.17 6.94 -10.42
N ARG A 20 9.10 6.01 -10.65
CA ARG A 20 10.49 6.34 -11.03
C ARG A 20 10.60 7.00 -12.40
N SER A 21 9.63 6.77 -13.29
CA SER A 21 9.61 7.37 -14.63
C SER A 21 8.96 8.75 -14.67
N LEU A 22 8.28 9.15 -13.60
CA LEU A 22 7.58 10.43 -13.52
C LEU A 22 8.57 11.58 -13.26
N PRO A 23 8.33 12.77 -13.83
CA PRO A 23 9.00 13.98 -13.37
C PRO A 23 8.50 14.38 -11.96
N GLU A 24 9.32 15.14 -11.23
CA GLU A 24 9.05 15.48 -9.82
C GLU A 24 7.70 16.20 -9.61
N ASP A 25 7.27 17.05 -10.54
CA ASP A 25 6.00 17.77 -10.44
C ASP A 25 4.77 16.85 -10.52
N GLU A 26 4.87 15.75 -11.28
CA GLU A 26 3.83 14.73 -11.33
C GLU A 26 3.71 13.97 -10.00
N LEU A 27 4.83 13.72 -9.31
CA LEU A 27 4.83 13.08 -7.98
C LEU A 27 4.08 13.89 -6.92
N HIS A 28 4.00 15.21 -7.10
CA HIS A 28 3.30 16.13 -6.20
C HIS A 28 1.82 16.33 -6.55
N LYS A 29 1.30 15.70 -7.61
CA LYS A 29 -0.13 15.78 -7.93
C LYS A 29 -0.96 15.15 -6.82
N GLU A 30 -2.01 15.86 -6.40
CA GLU A 30 -2.98 15.33 -5.46
C GLU A 30 -3.73 14.12 -6.03
N VAL A 31 -3.97 13.16 -5.16
CA VAL A 31 -4.70 11.93 -5.47
C VAL A 31 -6.15 12.10 -5.03
N PRO A 32 -7.14 12.13 -5.96
CA PRO A 32 -8.52 12.49 -5.62
C PRO A 32 -9.22 11.57 -4.60
N ALA A 33 -8.86 10.28 -4.59
CA ALA A 33 -9.44 9.28 -3.69
C ALA A 33 -8.93 9.41 -2.25
N THR A 34 -7.69 9.89 -2.07
CA THR A 34 -7.03 10.13 -0.78
C THR A 34 -6.73 11.63 -0.64
N ARG A 35 -7.78 12.43 -0.43
CA ARG A 35 -7.65 13.90 -0.38
C ARG A 35 -6.58 14.34 0.62
N GLY A 36 -5.70 15.23 0.17
CA GLY A 36 -4.58 15.74 0.95
C GLY A 36 -3.28 14.94 0.78
N TRP A 37 -3.30 13.84 0.04
CA TRP A 37 -2.11 13.07 -0.31
C TRP A 37 -1.73 13.28 -1.78
N SER A 38 -0.44 13.44 -2.02
CA SER A 38 0.18 13.38 -3.34
C SER A 38 0.46 11.94 -3.77
N ILE A 39 0.84 11.73 -5.03
CA ILE A 39 1.30 10.40 -5.50
C ILE A 39 2.47 9.90 -4.63
N ARG A 40 3.40 10.78 -4.27
CA ARG A 40 4.52 10.43 -3.37
C ARG A 40 4.03 9.98 -1.99
N ASP A 41 3.01 10.62 -1.44
CA ASP A 41 2.44 10.24 -0.15
C ASP A 41 1.77 8.88 -0.21
N VAL A 42 1.08 8.56 -1.31
CA VAL A 42 0.51 7.21 -1.53
C VAL A 42 1.61 6.15 -1.57
N VAL A 43 2.75 6.42 -2.23
CA VAL A 43 3.89 5.49 -2.22
C VAL A 43 4.48 5.34 -0.81
N ALA A 44 4.57 6.43 -0.05
CA ALA A 44 5.02 6.41 1.34
C ALA A 44 4.08 5.60 2.23
N HIS A 45 2.76 5.74 2.06
CA HIS A 45 1.75 4.95 2.74
C HIS A 45 1.91 3.46 2.45
N LEU A 46 1.94 3.06 1.17
CA LEU A 46 2.11 1.64 0.79
C LEU A 46 3.42 1.02 1.31
N THR A 47 4.47 1.84 1.42
CA THR A 47 5.74 1.45 2.04
C THR A 47 5.57 1.26 3.56
N GLY A 48 4.85 2.16 4.21
CA GLY A 48 4.53 2.09 5.63
C GLY A 48 3.66 0.92 6.00
N ASP A 49 2.65 0.60 5.19
CA ASP A 49 1.81 -0.59 5.38
C ASP A 49 2.63 -1.88 5.35
N ALA A 50 3.59 -1.97 4.42
CA ALA A 50 4.53 -3.09 4.39
C ALA A 50 5.40 -3.13 5.66
N ALA A 51 5.92 -1.99 6.13
CA ALA A 51 6.71 -1.92 7.36
C ALA A 51 5.88 -2.30 8.60
N CYS A 52 4.69 -1.75 8.77
CA CYS A 52 3.76 -2.08 9.85
C CYS A 52 3.42 -3.58 9.87
N ALA A 53 3.23 -4.20 8.70
CA ALA A 53 3.00 -5.64 8.61
C ALA A 53 4.21 -6.46 9.11
N LEU A 54 5.44 -6.03 8.83
CA LEU A 54 6.64 -6.72 9.33
C LEU A 54 6.85 -6.52 10.83
N GLU A 55 6.44 -5.36 11.36
CA GLU A 55 6.57 -5.01 12.78
C GLU A 55 5.41 -5.56 13.63
N GLY A 56 4.33 -6.04 13.00
CA GLY A 56 3.10 -6.41 13.69
C GLY A 56 2.31 -5.21 14.23
N ASP A 57 2.56 -4.03 13.68
CA ASP A 57 1.93 -2.76 14.07
C ASP A 57 0.62 -2.53 13.31
N PHE A 58 -0.36 -3.39 13.55
CA PHE A 58 -1.74 -3.19 13.08
C PHE A 58 -2.64 -2.84 14.26
N PRO A 59 -3.45 -1.77 14.17
CA PRO A 59 -4.41 -1.43 15.21
C PRO A 59 -5.37 -2.60 15.49
N ASN A 60 -5.55 -2.97 16.76
CA ASN A 60 -6.44 -4.08 17.13
C ASN A 60 -7.91 -3.81 16.77
N ASP A 61 -8.28 -2.54 16.65
CA ASP A 61 -9.60 -2.01 16.30
C ASP A 61 -9.73 -1.70 14.80
N TYR A 62 -8.81 -2.20 13.95
CA TYR A 62 -8.81 -1.97 12.50
C TYR A 62 -10.19 -2.22 11.85
N PHE A 63 -10.88 -3.30 12.25
CA PHE A 63 -12.21 -3.63 11.72
C PHE A 63 -13.37 -2.97 12.47
N SER A 64 -13.14 -2.33 13.61
CA SER A 64 -14.20 -1.66 14.37
C SER A 64 -14.79 -0.49 13.60
N ALA A 65 -14.07 0.10 12.64
CA ALA A 65 -14.56 1.19 11.79
C ALA A 65 -15.84 0.85 11.00
N PHE A 66 -16.17 -0.44 10.80
CA PHE A 66 -17.43 -0.86 10.17
C PHE A 66 -18.68 -0.66 11.05
N GLY A 67 -18.51 -0.33 12.34
CA GLY A 67 -19.62 -0.12 13.27
C GLY A 67 -19.39 0.93 14.36
N GLU A 68 -18.14 1.38 14.54
CA GLU A 68 -17.71 2.31 15.58
C GLU A 68 -16.97 3.49 14.93
N PRO A 69 -17.70 4.54 14.46
CA PRO A 69 -17.07 5.66 13.76
C PRO A 69 -16.04 6.42 14.62
N GLU A 70 -16.07 6.25 15.94
CA GLU A 70 -15.14 6.85 16.89
C GLU A 70 -13.70 6.34 16.75
N VAL A 71 -13.48 5.15 16.14
CA VAL A 71 -12.12 4.63 15.90
C VAL A 71 -11.45 5.25 14.67
N ILE A 72 -12.22 5.82 13.75
CA ILE A 72 -11.74 6.33 12.46
C ILE A 72 -10.63 7.38 12.62
N PRO A 73 -10.72 8.38 13.53
CA PRO A 73 -9.63 9.32 13.72
C PRO A 73 -8.30 8.67 14.10
N GLY A 74 -8.34 7.64 14.97
CA GLY A 74 -7.13 6.91 15.36
C GLY A 74 -6.51 6.11 14.20
N LEU A 75 -7.35 5.50 13.36
CA LEU A 75 -6.89 4.80 12.15
C LEU A 75 -6.30 5.80 11.13
N ASN A 76 -6.89 6.99 11.00
CA ASN A 76 -6.35 8.05 10.15
C ASN A 76 -5.00 8.57 10.66
N ASP A 77 -4.84 8.73 11.98
CA ASP A 77 -3.56 9.14 12.57
C ASP A 77 -2.48 8.07 12.33
N TRP A 78 -2.85 6.79 12.43
CA TRP A 78 -1.96 5.67 12.14
C TRP A 78 -1.52 5.64 10.67
N THR A 79 -2.44 5.78 9.71
CA THR A 79 -2.06 5.86 8.28
C THR A 79 -1.31 7.15 7.93
N ALA A 80 -1.66 8.28 8.54
CA ALA A 80 -0.92 9.54 8.37
C ALA A 80 0.53 9.44 8.87
N LYS A 81 0.77 8.69 9.95
CA LYS A 81 2.12 8.45 10.47
C LYS A 81 3.01 7.75 9.44
N GLN A 82 2.47 6.78 8.71
CA GLN A 82 3.21 6.07 7.66
C GLN A 82 3.74 7.00 6.57
N VAL A 83 2.97 8.05 6.23
CA VAL A 83 3.39 9.11 5.31
C VAL A 83 4.42 10.03 5.98
N SER A 84 4.11 10.55 7.16
CA SER A 84 4.96 11.55 7.82
C SER A 84 6.36 11.02 8.18
N ASP A 85 6.46 9.73 8.55
CA ASP A 85 7.73 9.08 8.88
C ASP A 85 8.69 9.02 7.67
N ARG A 86 8.18 9.25 6.45
CA ARG A 86 8.94 9.20 5.19
C ARG A 86 9.03 10.55 4.48
N ALA A 87 8.46 11.62 5.05
CA ALA A 87 8.37 12.93 4.40
C ALA A 87 9.73 13.52 4.01
N ASP A 88 10.76 13.32 4.84
CA ASP A 88 12.11 13.84 4.61
C ASP A 88 12.99 12.93 3.73
N ARG A 89 12.47 11.77 3.29
CA ARG A 89 13.22 10.79 2.50
C ARG A 89 12.96 10.98 1.02
N SER A 90 13.98 10.82 0.19
CA SER A 90 13.83 10.83 -1.27
C SER A 90 12.93 9.68 -1.75
N LEU A 91 12.30 9.85 -2.91
CA LEU A 91 11.48 8.77 -3.50
C LEU A 91 12.28 7.48 -3.65
N ASP A 92 13.54 7.55 -4.06
CA ASP A 92 14.40 6.37 -4.20
C ASP A 92 14.65 5.65 -2.87
N GLU A 93 14.80 6.38 -1.76
CA GLU A 93 14.94 5.79 -0.42
C GLU A 93 13.66 5.11 0.05
N VAL A 94 12.49 5.70 -0.27
CA VAL A 94 11.18 5.12 0.04
C VAL A 94 10.95 3.85 -0.79
N ILE A 95 11.26 3.88 -2.09
CA ILE A 95 11.12 2.69 -2.93
C ILE A 95 12.11 1.60 -2.52
N ALA A 96 13.36 1.94 -2.17
CA ALA A 96 14.34 0.96 -1.69
C ALA A 96 13.87 0.26 -0.40
N GLU A 97 13.25 1.02 0.52
CA GLU A 97 12.59 0.45 1.69
C GLU A 97 11.46 -0.50 1.28
N TRP A 98 10.57 -0.05 0.38
CA TRP A 98 9.44 -0.85 -0.07
C TRP A 98 9.87 -2.13 -0.81
N ASP A 99 10.95 -2.06 -1.60
CA ASP A 99 11.56 -3.21 -2.27
C ASP A 99 12.02 -4.26 -1.25
N SER A 100 12.68 -3.82 -0.18
CA SER A 100 13.15 -4.71 0.90
C SER A 100 11.99 -5.29 1.72
N ALA A 101 11.08 -4.44 2.18
CA ALA A 101 9.94 -4.86 2.99
C ALA A 101 8.99 -5.76 2.18
N GLY A 102 8.71 -5.37 0.93
CA GLY A 102 7.85 -6.10 0.01
C GLY A 102 8.38 -7.50 -0.30
N ALA A 103 9.69 -7.68 -0.51
CA ALA A 103 10.26 -9.02 -0.71
C ALA A 103 10.04 -9.95 0.49
N THR A 104 10.11 -9.42 1.72
CA THR A 104 9.85 -10.19 2.94
C THR A 104 8.36 -10.52 3.05
N LEU A 105 7.50 -9.55 2.77
CA LEU A 105 6.05 -9.70 2.80
C LEU A 105 5.56 -10.71 1.74
N GLU A 106 6.14 -10.70 0.54
CA GLU A 106 5.85 -11.68 -0.52
C GLU A 106 6.15 -13.11 -0.06
N SER A 107 7.23 -13.31 0.67
CA SER A 107 7.59 -14.61 1.25
C SER A 107 6.63 -15.04 2.36
N MET A 108 6.11 -14.10 3.15
CA MET A 108 5.05 -14.36 4.13
C MET A 108 3.72 -14.72 3.46
N MET A 109 3.34 -14.00 2.40
CA MET A 109 2.13 -14.27 1.61
C MET A 109 2.17 -15.65 0.92
N HIS A 110 3.36 -16.06 0.44
CA HIS A 110 3.56 -17.38 -0.17
C HIS A 110 3.50 -18.52 0.88
N GLY A 111 3.72 -18.20 2.16
CA GLY A 111 3.74 -19.17 3.26
C GLY A 111 5.12 -19.74 3.58
N ASP A 112 6.20 -19.17 3.03
CA ASP A 112 7.58 -19.58 3.35
C ASP A 112 8.03 -19.07 4.72
N ASN A 113 7.46 -17.94 5.15
CA ASN A 113 7.74 -17.31 6.44
C ASN A 113 6.43 -17.00 7.18
N PRO A 114 6.40 -17.11 8.52
CA PRO A 114 5.22 -16.75 9.28
C PRO A 114 5.06 -15.22 9.37
N TYR A 115 3.80 -14.78 9.41
CA TYR A 115 3.45 -13.43 9.83
C TYR A 115 3.74 -13.21 11.33
N PRO A 116 4.11 -11.99 11.76
CA PRO A 116 4.11 -11.61 13.17
C PRO A 116 2.76 -11.88 13.87
N ASN A 117 2.81 -12.14 15.18
CA ASN A 117 1.61 -12.25 15.99
C ASN A 117 0.87 -10.91 16.08
N GLY A 118 -0.45 -10.95 16.23
CA GLY A 118 -1.28 -9.74 16.38
C GLY A 118 -1.81 -9.17 15.07
N LEU A 119 -1.31 -9.66 13.92
CA LEU A 119 -1.86 -9.30 12.63
C LEU A 119 -3.23 -9.95 12.39
N PRO A 120 -4.14 -9.26 11.68
CA PRO A 120 -5.39 -9.84 11.22
C PRO A 120 -5.23 -11.14 10.43
N MET A 121 -6.19 -12.07 10.55
CA MET A 121 -6.18 -13.36 9.86
C MET A 121 -6.21 -13.29 8.32
N PHE A 122 -6.45 -12.11 7.74
CA PHE A 122 -6.53 -11.85 6.31
C PHE A 122 -5.59 -10.72 5.86
N THR A 123 -4.49 -10.48 6.60
CA THR A 123 -3.51 -9.42 6.28
C THR A 123 -3.02 -9.48 4.83
N ASP A 124 -2.80 -10.69 4.29
CA ASP A 124 -2.48 -10.90 2.88
C ASP A 124 -3.51 -10.23 1.93
N ARG A 125 -4.80 -10.49 2.14
CA ARG A 125 -5.89 -9.93 1.34
C ARG A 125 -6.05 -8.43 1.55
N ILE A 126 -5.84 -7.94 2.78
CA ILE A 126 -5.87 -6.50 3.09
C ILE A 126 -4.81 -5.80 2.24
N LEU A 127 -3.55 -6.23 2.33
CA LEU A 127 -2.42 -5.58 1.66
C LEU A 127 -2.50 -5.67 0.12
N VAL A 128 -2.99 -6.78 -0.43
CA VAL A 128 -3.17 -6.91 -1.89
C VAL A 128 -4.34 -6.06 -2.39
N THR A 129 -5.42 -5.95 -1.61
CA THR A 129 -6.53 -5.05 -1.97
C THR A 129 -6.07 -3.60 -1.93
N ASP A 130 -5.37 -3.22 -0.87
CA ASP A 130 -4.89 -1.87 -0.64
C ASP A 130 -3.95 -1.38 -1.76
N ILE A 131 -2.91 -2.16 -2.08
CA ILE A 131 -2.00 -1.84 -3.19
C ILE A 131 -2.72 -1.78 -4.54
N GLY A 132 -3.77 -2.59 -4.73
CA GLY A 132 -4.61 -2.58 -5.92
C GLY A 132 -5.43 -1.30 -6.08
N VAL A 133 -6.05 -0.85 -4.98
CA VAL A 133 -6.83 0.39 -4.93
C VAL A 133 -5.89 1.58 -5.19
N HIS A 134 -4.79 1.67 -4.47
CA HIS A 134 -3.86 2.79 -4.61
C HIS A 134 -3.11 2.80 -5.95
N GLN A 135 -2.92 1.65 -6.60
CA GLN A 135 -2.48 1.62 -8.00
C GLN A 135 -3.45 2.40 -8.90
N GLN A 136 -4.75 2.14 -8.76
CA GLN A 136 -5.79 2.82 -9.55
C GLN A 136 -5.91 4.30 -9.18
N ASP A 137 -5.70 4.65 -7.91
CA ASP A 137 -5.70 6.04 -7.46
C ASP A 137 -4.56 6.84 -8.10
N ILE A 138 -3.35 6.26 -8.17
CA ILE A 138 -2.20 6.85 -8.87
C ILE A 138 -2.52 7.04 -10.36
N PHE A 139 -3.10 6.03 -11.01
CA PHE A 139 -3.49 6.15 -12.42
C PHE A 139 -4.54 7.25 -12.61
N GLY A 140 -5.52 7.36 -11.71
CA GLY A 140 -6.53 8.41 -11.72
C GLY A 140 -5.93 9.81 -11.58
N ALA A 141 -4.97 10.00 -10.68
CA ALA A 141 -4.26 11.27 -10.52
C ALA A 141 -3.47 11.68 -11.78
N LEU A 142 -2.94 10.71 -12.51
CA LEU A 142 -2.22 10.91 -13.78
C LEU A 142 -3.14 11.00 -15.01
N GLY A 143 -4.46 10.78 -14.86
CA GLY A 143 -5.39 10.71 -15.98
C GLY A 143 -5.19 9.50 -16.90
N ILE A 144 -4.60 8.42 -16.38
CA ILE A 144 -4.31 7.19 -17.11
C ILE A 144 -5.44 6.19 -16.88
N GLU A 145 -6.02 5.65 -17.96
CA GLU A 145 -6.98 4.55 -17.89
C GLU A 145 -6.29 3.23 -18.27
N ARG A 146 -5.87 2.44 -17.29
CA ARG A 146 -5.21 1.13 -17.54
C ARG A 146 -5.49 0.11 -16.44
N ALA A 147 -5.08 -1.14 -16.68
CA ALA A 147 -5.09 -2.23 -15.71
C ALA A 147 -6.47 -2.48 -15.04
N ARG A 148 -7.57 -2.17 -15.74
CA ARG A 148 -8.95 -2.36 -15.25
C ARG A 148 -9.34 -3.83 -15.06
N ASP A 149 -8.52 -4.73 -15.56
CA ASP A 149 -8.68 -6.16 -15.49
C ASP A 149 -7.43 -6.85 -14.92
N SER A 150 -6.57 -6.10 -14.23
CA SER A 150 -5.38 -6.61 -13.58
C SER A 150 -5.72 -7.56 -12.43
N ALA A 151 -4.74 -8.36 -12.03
CA ALA A 151 -4.91 -9.34 -10.97
C ALA A 151 -5.46 -8.77 -9.65
N PRO A 152 -4.99 -7.61 -9.12
CA PRO A 152 -5.55 -7.07 -7.88
C PRO A 152 -7.02 -6.62 -8.01
N VAL A 153 -7.49 -6.27 -9.22
CA VAL A 153 -8.90 -5.85 -9.47
C VAL A 153 -9.84 -7.06 -9.63
N LYS A 154 -9.30 -8.27 -9.85
CA LYS A 154 -10.06 -9.52 -10.01
C LYS A 154 -10.02 -10.41 -8.76
N LEU A 155 -9.55 -9.90 -7.62
CA LEU A 155 -9.53 -10.65 -6.37
C LEU A 155 -10.96 -10.96 -5.93
N GLY A 156 -11.31 -12.25 -5.82
CA GLY A 156 -12.62 -12.68 -5.32
C GLY A 156 -13.71 -12.89 -6.38
N THR A 157 -13.39 -12.80 -7.68
CA THR A 157 -14.26 -13.30 -8.77
C THR A 157 -14.03 -14.78 -9.05
#